data_AF-A0A0G0T3R7-F1
#
_entry.id   AF-A0A0G0T3R7-F1
#
_cell.length_a   1.000
_cell.length_b   1.000
_cell.length_c   1.000
_cell.angle_alpha   90.00
_cell.angle_beta   90.00
_cell.angle_gamma   90.00
#
_symmetry.space_group_name_H-M   'P 1'
#
loop_
_entity.id
_entity.type
_entity.pdbx_description
1 polymer ?
#
loop_
_entity_poly.entity_id
_entity_poly.type
_entity_poly.pdbx_seq_one_letter_code
_entity_poly.pdbx_strand_id
1 'polypeptide(L)'
;MNQDPILIVTGGIPKTCYNSSAMNMKKRPYFIWDYDLSDEDVRNILSQGSEEEKKWAMVRILEHAHFTDVFTYLSIKDIRTYLPRLKMRPVAQQYWQRALDAWGYPVHV
;
A
#
# COMPACT_ATOMS: atom_id res chain seq x y z
N MET A 1 -25.13 -41.61 16.62
CA MET A 1 -23.83 -42.26 16.86
C MET A 1 -22.75 -41.21 16.65
N ASN A 2 -22.58 -40.36 17.67
CA ASN A 2 -21.41 -39.49 17.82
C ASN A 2 -20.26 -40.36 18.31
N GLN A 3 -19.08 -40.21 17.73
CA GLN A 3 -17.86 -40.59 18.42
C GLN A 3 -17.20 -39.29 18.86
N ASP A 4 -17.44 -38.94 20.12
CA ASP A 4 -16.80 -37.84 20.83
C ASP A 4 -15.30 -38.17 21.05
N PRO A 5 -14.40 -37.18 21.03
CA PRO A 5 -12.99 -37.41 21.28
C PRO A 5 -12.73 -37.64 22.78
N ILE A 6 -11.90 -38.64 23.08
CA ILE A 6 -11.45 -38.99 24.44
C ILE A 6 -10.64 -37.82 25.03
N LEU A 7 -11.14 -37.25 26.12
CA LEU A 7 -10.42 -36.31 26.98
C LEU A 7 -9.34 -37.05 27.77
N ILE A 8 -8.06 -36.82 27.45
CA ILE A 8 -6.96 -37.16 28.36
C ILE A 8 -6.68 -35.92 29.22
N VAL A 9 -7.09 -36.00 30.49
CA VAL A 9 -6.80 -35.00 31.52
C VAL A 9 -5.35 -35.20 31.97
N THR A 10 -4.42 -34.49 31.35
CA THR A 10 -3.09 -34.22 31.92
C THR A 10 -2.79 -32.74 31.71
N GLY A 11 -2.54 -32.02 32.80
CA GLY A 11 -2.33 -30.57 32.81
C GLY A 11 -1.27 -30.12 31.80
N GLY A 12 -1.69 -29.24 30.90
CA GLY A 12 -0.89 -28.66 29.82
C GLY A 12 -1.81 -28.37 28.65
N ILE A 13 -2.21 -27.10 28.49
CA ILE A 13 -3.13 -26.68 27.43
C ILE A 13 -2.55 -27.13 26.07
N PRO A 14 -3.24 -28.00 25.31
CA PRO A 14 -2.80 -28.34 23.97
C PRO A 14 -3.10 -27.11 23.10
N LYS A 15 -2.06 -26.41 22.64
CA LYS A 15 -2.21 -25.39 21.61
C LYS A 15 -2.55 -26.09 20.31
N THR A 16 -3.85 -26.13 20.06
CA THR A 16 -4.55 -26.51 18.84
C THR A 16 -3.70 -26.47 17.58
N CYS A 17 -3.80 -27.53 16.79
CA CYS A 17 -3.49 -27.56 15.37
C CYS A 17 -4.05 -26.29 14.72
N TYR A 18 -3.19 -25.31 14.44
CA TYR A 18 -3.57 -24.18 13.63
C TYR A 18 -3.71 -24.72 12.21
N ASN A 19 -4.95 -24.85 11.76
CA ASN A 19 -5.28 -25.20 10.40
C ASN A 19 -4.51 -24.25 9.49
N SER A 20 -3.49 -24.78 8.81
CA SER A 20 -2.62 -24.04 7.90
C SER A 20 -3.35 -23.85 6.57
N SER A 21 -4.50 -23.19 6.62
CA SER A 21 -5.12 -22.53 5.48
C SER A 21 -4.52 -21.14 5.43
N ALA A 22 -3.42 -21.01 4.69
CA ALA A 22 -2.81 -19.77 4.19
C ALA A 22 -3.47 -18.47 4.67
N MET A 23 -3.09 -18.00 5.86
CA MET A 23 -3.20 -16.57 6.17
C MET A 23 -2.17 -15.89 5.27
N ASN A 24 -2.57 -15.60 4.03
CA ASN A 24 -1.92 -14.60 3.20
C ASN A 24 -2.02 -13.30 4.00
N MET A 25 -1.03 -13.04 4.85
CA MET A 25 -0.88 -11.78 5.58
C MET A 25 -0.60 -10.73 4.53
N LYS A 26 -1.68 -10.29 3.88
CA LYS A 26 -1.74 -9.16 2.98
C LYS A 26 -1.14 -7.98 3.74
N LYS A 27 0.13 -7.67 3.48
CA LYS A 27 0.85 -6.60 4.15
C LYS A 27 0.12 -5.30 3.81
N ARG A 28 -0.55 -4.72 4.80
CA ARG A 28 -1.16 -3.40 4.68
C ARG A 28 -0.04 -2.36 4.57
N PRO A 29 -0.03 -1.50 3.54
CA PRO A 29 0.98 -0.46 3.43
C PRO A 29 0.81 0.58 4.54
N TYR A 30 1.88 0.92 5.25
CA TYR A 30 1.82 1.85 6.40
C TYR A 30 1.36 3.27 6.01
N PHE A 31 1.53 3.65 4.74
CA PHE A 31 1.14 4.95 4.21
C PHE A 31 -0.36 5.07 3.89
N ILE A 32 -1.12 3.97 3.96
CA ILE A 32 -2.60 3.95 3.87
C ILE A 32 -3.15 3.26 5.11
N TRP A 33 -3.11 3.95 6.25
CA TRP A 33 -3.50 3.40 7.55
C TRP A 33 -5.02 3.48 7.83
N ASP A 34 -5.75 4.29 7.06
CA ASP A 34 -7.18 4.56 7.22
C ASP A 34 -8.08 3.73 6.30
N TYR A 35 -7.51 2.90 5.42
CA TYR A 35 -8.26 1.97 4.56
C TYR A 35 -7.76 0.54 4.74
N ASP A 36 -8.64 -0.43 4.56
CA ASP A 36 -8.28 -1.85 4.53
C ASP A 36 -7.81 -2.26 3.14
N LEU A 37 -6.61 -1.78 2.76
CA LEU A 37 -5.96 -2.13 1.49
C LEU A 37 -4.65 -2.89 1.73
N SER A 38 -4.39 -3.88 0.89
CA SER A 38 -3.09 -4.54 0.81
C SER A 38 -2.19 -3.93 -0.24
N ASP A 39 -0.89 -4.26 -0.20
CA ASP A 39 0.08 -3.89 -1.24
C ASP A 39 -0.42 -4.25 -2.65
N GLU A 40 -0.99 -5.44 -2.81
CA GLU A 40 -1.53 -5.93 -4.08
C GLU A 40 -2.72 -5.09 -4.53
N ASP A 41 -3.61 -4.70 -3.62
CA ASP A 41 -4.76 -3.86 -3.95
C ASP A 41 -4.32 -2.47 -4.42
N VAL A 42 -3.28 -1.89 -3.80
CA VAL A 42 -2.69 -0.62 -4.25
C VAL A 42 -2.11 -0.75 -5.66
N ARG A 43 -1.39 -1.84 -5.96
CA ARG A 43 -0.87 -2.11 -7.32
C ARG A 43 -1.99 -2.31 -8.34
N ASN A 44 -3.07 -2.97 -7.94
CA ASN A 44 -4.24 -3.17 -8.79
C ASN A 44 -4.95 -1.83 -9.09
N ILE A 45 -5.10 -0.96 -8.09
CA ILE A 45 -5.64 0.39 -8.30
C ILE A 45 -4.76 1.19 -9.27
N LEU A 46 -3.44 1.18 -9.07
CA LEU A 46 -2.50 1.90 -9.93
C LEU A 46 -2.48 1.40 -11.39
N SER A 47 -2.77 0.12 -11.63
CA SER A 47 -2.75 -0.47 -12.97
C SER A 47 -4.13 -0.42 -13.64
N GLN A 48 -5.18 -0.86 -12.95
CA GLN A 48 -6.50 -1.13 -13.52
C GLN A 48 -7.60 -0.17 -13.03
N GLY A 49 -7.33 0.62 -11.99
CA GLY A 49 -8.30 1.58 -11.46
C GLY A 49 -8.67 2.67 -12.46
N SER A 50 -9.78 3.34 -12.19
CA SER A 50 -10.16 4.59 -12.84
C SER A 50 -9.10 5.68 -12.63
N GLU A 51 -9.13 6.71 -13.48
CA GLU A 51 -8.21 7.85 -13.33
C GLU A 51 -8.31 8.54 -11.97
N GLU A 52 -9.49 8.55 -11.34
CA GLU A 52 -9.67 9.13 -10.01
C GLU A 52 -9.06 8.25 -8.93
N GLU A 53 -9.27 6.93 -8.98
CA GLU A 53 -8.68 5.98 -8.04
C GLU A 53 -7.15 5.96 -8.13
N LYS A 54 -6.61 6.01 -9.36
CA LYS A 54 -5.17 6.12 -9.60
C LYS A 54 -4.61 7.40 -8.98
N LYS A 55 -5.21 8.56 -9.26
CA LYS A 55 -4.78 9.83 -8.67
C LYS A 55 -4.87 9.82 -7.16
N TRP A 56 -5.94 9.26 -6.61
CA TRP A 56 -6.09 9.10 -5.16
C TRP A 56 -4.94 8.26 -4.58
N ALA A 57 -4.66 7.08 -5.13
CA ALA A 57 -3.57 6.22 -4.65
C ALA A 57 -2.21 6.91 -4.76
N MET A 58 -1.95 7.60 -5.89
CA MET A 58 -0.72 8.37 -6.08
C MET A 58 -0.56 9.48 -5.04
N VAL A 59 -1.63 10.22 -4.71
CA VAL A 59 -1.59 11.23 -3.65
C VAL A 59 -1.18 10.60 -2.32
N ARG A 60 -1.77 9.46 -1.93
CA ARG A 60 -1.44 8.79 -0.68
C ARG A 60 0.02 8.35 -0.63
N ILE A 61 0.52 7.74 -1.70
CA ILE A 61 1.92 7.32 -1.80
C ILE A 61 2.85 8.53 -1.69
N LEU A 62 2.60 9.58 -2.46
CA LEU A 62 3.49 10.75 -2.52
C LEU A 62 3.44 11.62 -1.26
N GLU A 63 2.34 11.62 -0.51
CA GLU A 63 2.21 12.38 0.75
C GLU A 63 2.74 11.64 1.99
N HIS A 64 2.67 10.30 2.00
CA HIS A 64 2.86 9.53 3.24
C HIS A 64 3.92 8.44 3.17
N ALA A 65 4.28 7.95 1.97
CA ALA A 65 5.32 6.94 1.88
C ALA A 65 6.71 7.56 2.06
N HIS A 66 7.63 6.77 2.62
CA HIS A 66 9.05 7.07 2.57
C HIS A 66 9.52 7.14 1.12
N PHE A 67 10.44 8.05 0.88
CA PHE A 67 10.94 8.34 -0.46
C PHE A 67 11.44 7.12 -1.23
N THR A 68 12.12 6.20 -0.55
CA THR A 68 12.61 4.94 -1.14
C THR A 68 11.47 4.02 -1.57
N ASP A 69 10.35 4.05 -0.86
CA ASP A 69 9.24 3.13 -1.06
C ASP A 69 8.32 3.59 -2.19
N VAL A 70 8.29 4.89 -2.48
CA VAL A 70 7.52 5.47 -3.60
C VAL A 70 7.86 4.76 -4.92
N PHE A 71 9.15 4.50 -5.14
CA PHE A 71 9.64 3.88 -6.36
C PHE A 71 9.29 2.39 -6.49
N THR A 72 8.76 1.77 -5.44
CA THR A 72 8.21 0.41 -5.51
C THR A 72 6.83 0.37 -6.17
N TYR A 73 6.17 1.53 -6.32
CA TYR A 73 4.84 1.69 -6.90
C TYR A 73 4.82 2.58 -8.15
N LEU A 74 5.61 3.66 -8.16
CA LEU A 74 5.56 4.69 -9.19
C LEU A 74 6.91 4.86 -9.88
N SER A 75 6.91 5.00 -11.20
CA SER A 75 8.09 5.44 -11.93
C SER A 75 8.21 6.98 -11.91
N ILE A 76 9.42 7.50 -12.15
CA ILE A 76 9.62 8.95 -12.34
C ILE A 76 8.72 9.51 -13.45
N LYS A 77 8.49 8.71 -14.50
CA LYS A 77 7.58 9.08 -15.60
C LYS A 77 6.15 9.25 -15.10
N ASP A 78 5.67 8.35 -14.24
CA ASP A 78 4.32 8.43 -13.66
C ASP A 78 4.20 9.68 -12.79
N ILE A 79 5.16 9.89 -11.89
CA ILE A 79 5.17 11.06 -11.00
C ILE A 79 5.15 12.35 -11.84
N ARG A 80 6.04 12.50 -12.82
CA ARG A 80 6.07 13.69 -13.70
C ARG A 80 4.76 13.90 -14.47
N THR A 81 4.15 12.81 -14.94
CA THR A 81 2.91 12.88 -15.74
C THR A 81 1.72 13.29 -14.90
N TYR A 82 1.62 12.77 -13.68
CA TYR A 82 0.45 12.95 -12.83
C TYR A 82 0.58 14.13 -11.88
N LEU A 83 1.79 14.52 -11.43
CA LEU A 83 1.99 15.56 -10.40
C LEU A 83 1.22 16.88 -10.67
N PRO A 84 1.15 17.42 -11.91
CA PRO A 84 0.36 18.63 -12.21
C PRO A 84 -1.16 18.45 -12.06
N ARG A 85 -1.63 17.20 -12.03
CA ARG A 85 -3.05 16.82 -12.01
C ARG A 85 -3.50 16.32 -10.64
N LEU A 86 -2.57 16.17 -9.69
CA LEU A 86 -2.87 15.69 -8.35
C LEU A 86 -3.32 16.83 -7.46
N LYS A 87 -4.43 16.62 -6.75
CA LYS A 87 -4.87 17.51 -5.67
C LYS A 87 -4.27 16.99 -4.36
N MET A 88 -3.12 17.53 -3.99
CA MET A 88 -2.38 17.17 -2.77
C MET A 88 -1.96 18.42 -1.98
N ARG A 89 -1.42 18.21 -0.79
CA ARG A 89 -0.88 19.26 0.07
C ARG A 89 0.21 20.07 -0.69
N PRO A 90 0.14 21.42 -0.69
CA PRO A 90 1.10 22.24 -1.42
C PRO A 90 2.57 21.96 -1.06
N VAL A 91 2.85 21.65 0.21
CA VAL A 91 4.20 21.33 0.69
C VAL A 91 4.73 20.04 0.04
N ALA A 92 3.90 18.99 -0.03
CA ALA A 92 4.29 17.73 -0.66
C ALA A 92 4.51 17.93 -2.17
N GLN A 93 3.62 18.69 -2.81
CA GLN A 93 3.72 19.00 -4.24
C GLN A 93 5.03 19.75 -4.57
N GLN A 94 5.37 20.78 -3.77
CA GLN A 94 6.63 21.52 -3.93
C GLN A 94 7.87 20.67 -3.65
N TYR A 95 7.79 19.74 -2.70
CA TYR A 95 8.88 18.81 -2.43
C TYR A 95 9.17 17.91 -3.64
N TRP A 96 8.13 17.30 -4.21
CA TRP A 96 8.26 16.46 -5.41
C TRP A 96 8.67 17.25 -6.65
N GLN A 97 8.16 18.47 -6.80
CA GLN A 97 8.60 19.40 -7.84
C GLN A 97 10.12 19.61 -7.78
N ARG A 98 10.65 19.99 -6.60
CA ARG A 98 12.09 20.20 -6.41
C ARG A 98 12.91 18.93 -6.61
N ALA A 99 12.39 17.78 -6.19
CA ALA A 99 13.05 16.50 -6.42
C ALA A 99 13.18 16.19 -7.93
N LEU A 100 12.09 16.35 -8.67
CA LEU A 100 12.08 16.17 -10.13
C LEU A 100 13.01 17.15 -10.84
N ASP A 101 13.04 18.42 -10.42
CA ASP A 101 13.96 19.44 -10.96
C ASP A 101 15.43 19.03 -10.73
N ALA A 102 15.76 18.58 -9.51
CA ALA A 102 17.11 18.13 -9.15
C ALA A 102 17.57 16.91 -9.96
N TRP A 103 16.63 16.06 -10.40
CA TRP A 103 16.90 14.91 -11.25
C TRP A 103 16.90 15.21 -12.75
N GLY A 104 16.66 16.46 -13.16
CA GLY A 104 16.62 16.85 -14.56
C GLY A 104 15.30 16.49 -15.26
N TYR A 105 14.22 16.30 -14.51
CA TYR A 105 12.87 16.04 -15.02
C TYR A 105 11.90 17.18 -14.68
N PRO A 106 12.19 18.43 -15.09
CA PRO A 106 11.40 19.57 -14.66
C PRO A 106 9.93 19.41 -15.06
N VAL A 107 9.06 19.82 -14.14
CA VAL A 107 7.62 19.84 -14.33
C VAL A 107 7.07 21.22 -13.96
N HIS A 108 5.97 21.62 -14.57
CA HIS A 108 5.29 22.87 -14.24
C HIS A 108 3.94 22.49 -13.65
N VAL A 109 3.72 22.90 -12.41
CA VAL A 109 2.58 22.51 -11.57
C VAL A 109 1.82 23.76 -11.16
#